data_AF-A0A9E1RJA3-F1
#
_entry.id   AF-A0A9E1RJA3-F1
#
_cell.length_a   1.000
_cell.length_b   1.000
_cell.length_c   1.000
_cell.angle_alpha   90.00
_cell.angle_beta   90.00
_cell.angle_gamma   90.00
#
_symmetry.space_group_name_H-M   'P 1'
#
loop_
_entity.id
_entity.type
_entity.pdbx_description
1 polymer ?
#
loop_
_entity_poly.entity_id
_entity_poly.type
_entity_poly.pdbx_seq_one_letter_code
_entity_poly.pdbx_strand_id
1 'polypeptide(L)'
;MNEHIFIILIALAIDGIWGDNHFFWKKINHPIKYFGKFIDWLDNEFNREEFSSNAKILNGAAVVVAMTFLAYLIGLFLEKLFLIFPFSIIFEAIFVSVFIAARSLFDHVKAVNSSLIQEGLEEGRSKLSLIVGRDVSNLDFGGILRAAIESLAENFSDGVVAPILWYLIFGIPGLLIYKLINTADSMIGHKNSK
;
A
#
# COMPACT_ATOMS: atom_id res chain seq x y z
N MET A 1 -16.81 -10.32 -13.47
CA MET A 1 -17.22 -9.06 -12.79
C MET A 1 -18.08 -9.32 -11.55
N ASN A 2 -19.22 -10.02 -11.63
CA ASN A 2 -20.08 -10.28 -10.45
C ASN A 2 -19.35 -11.04 -9.31
N GLU A 3 -18.49 -11.99 -9.64
CA GLU A 3 -17.69 -12.74 -8.67
C GLU A 3 -16.64 -11.87 -7.96
N HIS A 4 -15.92 -11.02 -8.70
CA HIS A 4 -14.94 -10.08 -8.12
C HIS A 4 -15.59 -9.12 -7.12
N ILE A 5 -16.81 -8.65 -7.40
CA ILE A 5 -17.56 -7.80 -6.46
C ILE A 5 -17.83 -8.55 -5.15
N PHE A 6 -18.26 -9.80 -5.24
CA PHE A 6 -18.49 -10.63 -4.06
C PHE A 6 -17.21 -10.88 -3.26
N ILE A 7 -16.10 -11.18 -3.95
CA ILE A 7 -14.78 -11.33 -3.33
C ILE A 7 -14.36 -10.05 -2.61
N ILE A 8 -14.54 -8.88 -3.22
CA ILE A 8 -14.23 -7.58 -2.58
C ILE A 8 -15.06 -7.34 -1.33
N LEU A 9 -16.35 -7.66 -1.35
CA LEU A 9 -17.20 -7.49 -0.17
C LEU A 9 -16.72 -8.37 1.00
N ILE A 10 -16.31 -9.61 0.71
CA ILE A 10 -15.71 -10.49 1.72
C ILE A 10 -14.36 -9.93 2.17
N ALA A 11 -13.50 -9.49 1.24
CA ALA A 11 -12.18 -8.94 1.56
C ALA A 11 -12.28 -7.69 2.44
N LEU A 12 -13.23 -6.79 2.16
CA LEU A 12 -13.54 -5.62 2.98
C LEU A 12 -14.09 -6.00 4.36
N ALA A 13 -14.90 -7.05 4.45
CA ALA A 13 -15.36 -7.56 5.74
C ALA A 13 -14.19 -8.15 6.55
N ILE A 14 -13.28 -8.89 5.90
CA ILE A 14 -12.07 -9.43 6.53
C ILE A 14 -11.19 -8.29 7.04
N ASP A 15 -10.86 -7.30 6.19
CA ASP A 15 -10.08 -6.12 6.59
C ASP A 15 -10.77 -5.35 7.73
N GLY A 16 -12.09 -5.13 7.64
CA GLY A 16 -12.84 -4.43 8.69
C GLY A 16 -12.75 -5.10 10.07
N ILE A 17 -12.76 -6.44 10.13
CA ILE A 17 -12.73 -7.22 11.38
C ILE A 17 -11.29 -7.40 11.88
N TRP A 18 -10.36 -7.77 11.00
CA TRP A 18 -9.00 -8.17 11.38
C TRP A 18 -7.99 -7.04 11.24
N GLY A 19 -8.17 -6.19 10.22
CA GLY A 19 -7.27 -5.12 9.82
C GLY A 19 -5.81 -5.58 9.71
N ASP A 20 -4.91 -4.63 9.93
CA ASP A 20 -3.50 -4.92 10.13
C ASP A 20 -3.24 -5.34 11.57
N ASN A 21 -3.75 -6.51 11.97
CA ASN A 21 -3.48 -7.02 13.31
C ASN A 21 -1.96 -7.12 13.53
N HIS A 22 -1.43 -6.15 14.28
CA HIS A 22 0.00 -5.98 14.52
C HIS A 22 0.65 -7.25 15.08
N PHE A 23 -0.09 -8.12 15.76
CA PHE A 23 0.44 -9.39 16.27
C PHE A 23 0.73 -10.40 15.16
N PHE A 24 -0.13 -10.50 14.15
CA PHE A 24 0.05 -11.41 13.02
C PHE A 24 1.20 -10.95 12.12
N TRP A 25 1.22 -9.66 11.76
CA TRP A 25 2.26 -9.09 10.89
C TRP A 25 3.62 -8.85 11.58
N LYS A 26 3.69 -8.98 12.91
CA LYS A 26 4.97 -9.09 13.64
C LYS A 26 5.61 -10.47 13.47
N LYS A 27 4.82 -11.53 13.27
CA LYS A 27 5.31 -12.91 13.11
C LYS A 27 5.60 -13.26 11.66
N ILE A 28 4.77 -12.77 10.74
CA ILE A 28 4.92 -12.96 9.29
C ILE A 28 5.13 -11.57 8.70
N ASN A 29 6.21 -11.37 7.94
CA ASN A 29 6.39 -10.07 7.27
C ASN A 29 5.25 -9.85 6.28
N HIS A 30 4.63 -8.67 6.32
CA HIS A 30 3.62 -8.26 5.35
C HIS A 30 4.15 -8.42 3.92
N PRO A 31 3.36 -8.92 2.94
CA PRO A 31 3.79 -9.05 1.54
C PRO A 31 4.46 -7.80 0.96
N ILE A 32 3.92 -6.63 1.29
CA ILE A 32 4.48 -5.31 0.89
C ILE A 32 5.94 -5.12 1.34
N LYS A 33 6.37 -5.70 2.47
CA LYS A 33 7.79 -5.63 2.89
C LYS A 33 8.72 -6.37 1.93
N TYR A 34 8.23 -7.44 1.28
CA TYR A 34 9.01 -8.14 0.26
C TYR A 34 9.05 -7.33 -1.04
N PHE A 35 7.97 -6.61 -1.39
CA PHE A 35 8.00 -5.64 -2.49
C PHE A 35 9.06 -4.59 -2.22
N GLY A 36 9.07 -4.01 -1.02
CA GLY A 36 10.06 -2.99 -0.65
C GLY A 36 11.49 -3.49 -0.78
N LYS A 37 11.81 -4.66 -0.22
CA LYS A 37 13.16 -5.25 -0.36
C LYS A 37 13.57 -5.50 -1.81
N PHE A 38 12.62 -5.91 -2.65
CA PHE A 38 12.88 -6.14 -4.07
C PHE A 38 13.12 -4.83 -4.82
N ILE A 39 12.31 -3.79 -4.53
CA ILE A 39 12.47 -2.45 -5.09
C ILE A 39 13.78 -1.83 -4.64
N ASP A 40 14.14 -1.93 -3.36
CA ASP A 40 15.41 -1.44 -2.81
C ASP A 40 16.60 -2.11 -3.51
N TRP A 41 16.53 -3.42 -3.74
CA TRP A 41 17.57 -4.12 -4.48
C TRP A 41 17.70 -3.61 -5.92
N LEU A 42 16.56 -3.41 -6.61
CA LEU A 42 16.55 -2.86 -7.97
C LEU A 42 17.09 -1.42 -8.03
N ASP A 43 16.72 -0.55 -7.09
CA ASP A 43 17.25 0.83 -7.02
C ASP A 43 18.78 0.82 -6.83
N ASN A 44 19.28 0.01 -5.90
CA ASN A 44 20.72 -0.07 -5.65
C ASN A 44 21.52 -0.68 -6.81
N GLU A 45 20.89 -1.54 -7.63
CA GLU A 45 21.54 -2.15 -8.78
C GLU A 45 21.48 -1.26 -10.03
N PHE A 46 20.35 -0.60 -10.28
CA PHE A 46 20.05 0.05 -11.56
C PHE A 46 20.03 1.59 -11.50
N ASN A 47 20.11 2.20 -10.32
CA ASN A 47 20.12 3.65 -10.09
C ASN A 47 21.40 4.13 -9.35
N ARG A 48 22.57 3.69 -9.82
CA ARG A 48 23.87 4.03 -9.21
C ARG A 48 24.40 5.38 -9.68
N GLU A 49 25.13 6.09 -8.82
CA GLU A 49 25.75 7.41 -9.11
C GLU A 49 26.67 7.40 -10.33
N GLU A 50 27.32 6.27 -10.59
CA GLU A 50 28.21 6.04 -11.74
C GLU A 50 27.49 6.05 -13.10
N PHE A 51 26.16 5.89 -13.12
CA PHE A 51 25.39 5.94 -14.35
C PHE A 51 25.05 7.37 -14.76
N SER A 52 25.19 7.66 -16.06
CA SER A 52 24.71 8.92 -16.65
C SER A 52 23.20 9.09 -16.44
N SER A 53 22.71 10.34 -16.44
CA SER A 53 21.27 10.63 -16.27
C SER A 53 20.37 9.89 -17.26
N ASN A 54 20.80 9.78 -18.52
CA ASN A 54 20.05 9.05 -19.56
C ASN A 54 19.99 7.54 -19.26
N ALA A 55 21.10 6.96 -18.78
CA ALA A 55 21.13 5.56 -18.38
C ALA A 55 20.21 5.31 -17.17
N LYS A 56 20.21 6.18 -16.15
CA LYS A 56 19.30 6.08 -15.00
C LYS A 56 17.82 6.10 -15.43
N ILE A 57 17.45 6.98 -16.37
CA ILE A 57 16.08 7.05 -16.90
C ILE A 57 15.70 5.75 -17.64
N LEU A 58 16.57 5.26 -18.53
CA LEU A 58 16.32 4.03 -19.29
C LEU A 58 16.23 2.80 -18.38
N ASN A 59 17.14 2.72 -17.39
CA ASN A 59 17.14 1.68 -16.39
C ASN A 59 15.86 1.71 -15.54
N GLY A 60 15.45 2.88 -15.06
CA GLY A 60 14.20 3.06 -14.32
C GLY A 60 12.98 2.61 -15.13
N ALA A 61 12.90 3.01 -16.41
CA ALA A 61 11.83 2.57 -17.30
C ALA A 61 11.84 1.05 -17.50
N ALA A 62 13.00 0.45 -17.74
CA ALA A 62 13.15 -0.99 -17.90
C ALA A 62 12.76 -1.75 -16.62
N VAL A 63 13.15 -1.25 -15.45
CA VAL A 63 12.79 -1.79 -14.14
C VAL A 63 11.28 -1.76 -13.93
N VAL A 64 10.62 -0.63 -14.17
CA VAL A 64 9.15 -0.50 -14.04
C VAL A 64 8.42 -1.47 -14.97
N VAL A 65 8.87 -1.60 -16.23
CA VAL A 65 8.28 -2.55 -17.19
C VAL A 65 8.50 -4.00 -16.72
N ALA A 66 9.71 -4.35 -16.30
CA ALA A 66 10.03 -5.69 -15.81
C ALA A 66 9.23 -6.06 -14.56
N MET A 67 9.13 -5.14 -13.60
CA MET A 67 8.33 -5.30 -12.38
C MET A 67 6.85 -5.48 -12.70
N THR A 68 6.31 -4.66 -13.60
CA THR A 68 4.91 -4.76 -14.05
C THR A 68 4.65 -6.13 -14.69
N PHE A 69 5.53 -6.56 -15.59
CA PHE A 69 5.42 -7.86 -16.25
C PHE A 69 5.54 -9.02 -15.25
N LEU A 70 6.47 -8.94 -14.30
CA LEU A 70 6.62 -9.95 -13.24
C LEU A 70 5.38 -10.02 -12.35
N ALA A 71 4.85 -8.88 -11.90
CA ALA A 71 3.62 -8.82 -11.09
C ALA A 71 2.42 -9.40 -11.85
N TYR A 72 2.32 -9.11 -13.15
CA TYR A 72 1.30 -9.69 -14.03
C TYR A 72 1.40 -11.23 -14.07
N LEU A 73 2.60 -11.77 -14.34
CA LEU A 73 2.81 -13.22 -14.41
C LEU A 73 2.53 -13.92 -13.07
N ILE A 74 2.97 -13.33 -11.96
CA ILE A 74 2.67 -13.84 -10.61
C ILE A 74 1.16 -13.82 -10.36
N GLY A 75 0.48 -12.73 -10.73
CA GLY A 75 -0.96 -12.62 -10.58
C GLY A 75 -1.73 -13.68 -11.35
N LEU A 76 -1.36 -13.92 -12.62
CA LEU A 76 -1.97 -14.98 -13.43
C LEU A 76 -1.72 -16.37 -12.85
N PHE A 77 -0.53 -16.59 -12.30
CA PHE A 77 -0.21 -17.84 -11.63
C PHE A 77 -1.07 -18.05 -10.38
N LEU A 78 -1.21 -17.02 -9.53
CA LEU A 78 -2.01 -17.10 -8.31
C LEU A 78 -3.50 -17.29 -8.60
N GLU A 79 -4.04 -16.59 -9.59
CA GLU A 79 -5.44 -16.75 -10.02
C GLU A 79 -5.72 -18.19 -10.43
N LYS A 80 -4.85 -18.79 -11.27
CA LYS A 80 -4.96 -20.21 -11.64
C LYS A 80 -4.77 -21.16 -10.46
N LEU A 81 -3.85 -20.83 -9.56
CA LEU A 81 -3.56 -21.64 -8.38
C LEU A 81 -4.77 -21.70 -7.43
N PHE A 82 -5.45 -20.57 -7.20
CA PHE A 82 -6.62 -20.52 -6.32
C PHE A 82 -7.80 -21.32 -6.86
N LEU A 83 -7.97 -21.40 -8.19
CA LEU A 83 -8.99 -22.25 -8.81
C LEU A 83 -8.80 -23.76 -8.55
N ILE A 84 -7.60 -24.20 -8.14
CA ILE A 84 -7.32 -25.61 -7.83
C ILE A 84 -7.86 -25.97 -6.43
N PHE A 85 -7.95 -25.01 -5.51
CA PHE A 85 -8.37 -25.27 -4.14
C PHE A 85 -9.90 -25.27 -3.99
N PRO A 86 -10.47 -26.15 -3.15
CA PRO A 86 -11.85 -25.98 -2.72
C PRO A 86 -11.98 -24.65 -1.99
N PHE A 87 -13.10 -23.94 -2.19
CA PHE A 87 -13.34 -22.60 -1.64
C PHE A 87 -12.39 -21.51 -2.16
N SER A 88 -12.03 -21.56 -3.45
CA SER A 88 -11.22 -20.54 -4.15
C SER A 88 -11.59 -19.09 -3.79
N ILE A 89 -12.89 -18.77 -3.77
CA ILE A 89 -13.42 -17.45 -3.42
C ILE A 89 -12.94 -16.97 -2.04
N ILE A 90 -12.89 -17.85 -1.04
CA ILE A 90 -12.48 -17.49 0.33
C ILE A 90 -10.97 -17.23 0.36
N PHE A 91 -10.17 -18.09 -0.27
CA PHE A 91 -8.72 -17.90 -0.33
C PHE A 91 -8.34 -16.63 -1.09
N GLU A 92 -9.03 -16.37 -2.19
CA GLU A 92 -8.83 -15.15 -2.96
C GLU A 92 -9.26 -13.91 -2.18
N ALA A 93 -10.39 -13.95 -1.47
CA ALA A 93 -10.81 -12.83 -0.62
C ALA A 93 -9.81 -12.54 0.52
N ILE A 94 -9.25 -13.57 1.16
CA ILE A 94 -8.18 -13.42 2.15
C ILE A 94 -6.94 -12.81 1.51
N PHE A 95 -6.57 -13.26 0.30
CA PHE A 95 -5.42 -12.71 -0.42
C PHE A 95 -5.64 -11.23 -0.77
N VAL A 96 -6.81 -10.89 -1.31
CA VAL A 96 -7.17 -9.51 -1.68
C VAL A 96 -7.23 -8.61 -0.44
N SER A 97 -7.76 -9.10 0.70
CA SER A 97 -7.85 -8.28 1.91
C SER A 97 -6.51 -7.82 2.44
N VAL A 98 -5.43 -8.59 2.22
CA VAL A 98 -4.06 -8.20 2.63
C VAL A 98 -3.57 -6.95 1.89
N PHE A 99 -4.16 -6.60 0.75
CA PHE A 99 -3.79 -5.43 -0.05
C PHE A 99 -4.79 -4.27 0.08
N ILE A 100 -5.79 -4.37 0.97
CA ILE A 100 -6.74 -3.31 1.29
C ILE A 100 -6.48 -2.86 2.73
N ALA A 101 -6.33 -1.55 2.95
CA ALA A 101 -5.92 -1.01 4.25
C ALA A 101 -6.99 -0.09 4.89
N ALA A 102 -8.29 -0.38 4.70
CA ALA A 102 -9.35 0.51 5.15
C ALA A 102 -9.42 0.59 6.68
N ARG A 103 -9.29 -0.55 7.36
CA ARG A 103 -9.32 -0.60 8.83
C ARG A 103 -8.12 0.08 9.47
N SER A 104 -6.92 -0.21 8.96
CA SER A 104 -5.66 0.39 9.42
C SER A 104 -5.70 1.91 9.33
N LEU A 105 -6.18 2.43 8.19
CA LEU A 105 -6.33 3.86 7.95
C LEU A 105 -7.31 4.52 8.95
N PHE A 106 -8.45 3.88 9.20
CA PHE A 106 -9.40 4.35 10.21
C PHE A 106 -8.77 4.42 11.60
N ASP A 107 -8.07 3.37 12.01
CA ASP A 107 -7.46 3.29 13.34
C ASP A 107 -6.39 4.37 13.54
N HIS A 108 -5.57 4.66 12.52
CA HIS A 108 -4.58 5.74 12.57
C HIS A 108 -5.22 7.13 12.70
N VAL A 109 -6.21 7.46 11.87
CA VAL A 109 -6.85 8.79 11.91
C VAL A 109 -7.66 8.96 13.20
N LYS A 110 -8.31 7.89 13.68
CA LYS A 110 -8.97 7.88 14.98
C LYS A 110 -7.98 8.12 16.12
N ALA A 111 -6.78 7.55 16.05
CA ALA A 111 -5.74 7.77 17.05
C ALA A 111 -5.31 9.24 17.09
N VAL A 112 -5.12 9.90 15.94
CA VAL A 112 -4.81 11.34 15.86
C VAL A 112 -5.91 12.17 16.53
N ASN A 113 -7.17 11.93 16.17
CA ASN A 113 -8.28 12.70 16.75
C ASN A 113 -8.41 12.47 18.27
N SER A 114 -8.28 11.21 18.70
CA SER A 114 -8.43 10.86 20.12
C SER A 114 -7.33 11.46 20.97
N SER A 115 -6.07 11.37 20.54
CA SER A 115 -4.94 11.96 21.27
C SER A 115 -4.98 13.48 21.24
N LEU A 116 -5.36 14.10 20.11
CA LEU A 116 -5.51 15.55 20.02
C LEU A 116 -6.53 16.10 21.02
N ILE A 117 -7.67 15.41 21.19
CA ILE A 117 -8.74 15.82 22.11
C ILE A 117 -8.39 15.54 23.58
N GLN A 118 -7.76 14.39 23.86
CA GLN A 118 -7.56 13.92 25.24
C GLN A 118 -6.21 14.35 25.84
N GLU A 119 -5.18 14.49 25.00
CA GLU A 119 -3.77 14.64 25.42
C GLU A 119 -3.14 15.94 24.88
N GLY A 120 -3.81 16.61 23.92
CA GLY A 120 -3.42 17.92 23.41
C GLY A 120 -2.55 17.88 22.15
N LEU A 121 -1.96 19.04 21.81
CA LEU A 121 -1.28 19.24 20.53
C LEU A 121 -0.07 18.35 20.32
N GLU A 122 0.77 18.15 21.35
CA GLU A 122 2.00 17.37 21.23
C GLU A 122 1.70 15.90 20.87
N GLU A 123 0.76 15.27 21.56
CA GLU A 123 0.41 13.88 21.23
C GLU A 123 -0.40 13.79 19.92
N GLY A 124 -1.21 14.80 19.60
CA GLY A 124 -1.84 14.91 18.28
C GLY A 124 -0.82 14.92 17.14
N ARG A 125 0.25 15.72 17.27
CA ARG A 125 1.38 15.78 16.31
C ARG A 125 2.14 14.46 16.28
N SER A 126 2.39 13.85 17.44
CA SER A 126 3.06 12.55 17.57
C SER A 126 2.33 11.44 16.81
N LYS A 127 1.00 11.37 16.91
CA LYS A 127 0.22 10.39 16.12
C LYS A 127 0.15 10.77 14.65
N LEU A 128 0.03 12.05 14.33
CA LEU A 128 -0.06 12.53 12.96
C LEU A 128 1.22 12.21 12.18
N SER A 129 2.40 12.36 12.78
CA SER A 129 3.69 12.07 12.14
C SER A 129 3.85 10.62 11.69
N LEU A 130 3.01 9.70 12.18
CA LEU A 130 2.98 8.30 11.74
C LEU A 130 2.26 8.11 10.40
N ILE A 131 1.46 9.09 9.95
CA ILE A 131 0.64 9.00 8.73
C ILE A 131 0.87 10.13 7.72
N VAL A 132 1.66 11.14 8.07
CA VAL A 132 2.09 12.19 7.14
C VAL A 132 3.59 12.08 6.89
N GLY A 133 4.03 12.36 5.65
CA GLY A 133 5.45 12.45 5.31
C GLY A 133 6.09 13.83 5.55
N ARG A 134 5.36 14.79 6.13
CA ARG A 134 5.80 16.19 6.31
C ARG A 134 6.04 16.53 7.77
N ASP A 135 6.83 17.58 8.02
CA ASP A 135 7.01 18.13 9.37
C ASP A 135 5.68 18.64 9.93
N VAL A 136 5.38 18.22 11.16
CA VAL A 136 4.15 18.54 11.91
C VAL A 136 4.39 19.42 13.13
N SER A 137 5.65 19.74 13.43
CA SER A 137 6.08 20.40 14.67
C SER A 137 5.34 21.71 14.96
N ASN A 138 5.00 22.46 13.91
CA ASN A 138 4.38 23.79 14.02
C ASN A 138 2.86 23.79 13.74
N LEU A 139 2.22 22.63 13.57
CA LEU A 139 0.78 22.57 13.28
C LEU A 139 -0.05 22.88 14.53
N ASP A 140 -1.00 23.80 14.40
CA ASP A 140 -2.02 24.05 15.43
C ASP A 140 -3.15 23.01 15.34
N PHE A 141 -4.17 23.15 16.19
CA PHE A 141 -5.30 22.21 16.23
C PHE A 141 -5.96 22.02 14.85
N GLY A 142 -6.22 23.13 14.14
CA GLY A 142 -6.81 23.09 12.80
C GLY A 142 -5.88 22.48 11.77
N GLY A 143 -4.58 22.79 11.84
CA GLY A 143 -3.54 22.22 10.99
C GLY A 143 -3.41 20.70 11.15
N ILE A 144 -3.49 20.19 12.38
CA ILE A 144 -3.46 18.74 12.65
C ILE A 144 -4.68 18.06 12.03
N LEU A 145 -5.89 18.58 12.24
CA LEU A 145 -7.11 18.00 11.66
C LEU A 145 -7.10 18.03 10.14
N ARG A 146 -6.68 19.15 9.55
CA ARG A 146 -6.55 19.29 8.10
C ARG A 146 -5.55 18.28 7.54
N ALA A 147 -4.37 18.18 8.15
CA ALA A 147 -3.35 17.23 7.73
C ALA A 147 -3.83 15.78 7.84
N ALA A 148 -4.56 15.43 8.91
CA ALA A 148 -5.13 14.11 9.08
C ALA A 148 -6.16 13.78 7.98
N ILE A 149 -7.00 14.73 7.59
CA ILE A 149 -7.99 14.56 6.52
C ILE A 149 -7.32 14.48 5.14
N GLU A 150 -6.30 15.30 4.88
CA GLU A 150 -5.50 15.25 3.65
C GLU A 150 -4.86 13.86 3.51
N SER A 151 -4.16 13.39 4.55
CA SER A 151 -3.57 12.05 4.56
C SER A 151 -4.61 10.94 4.50
N LEU A 152 -5.79 11.10 5.13
CA LEU A 152 -6.89 10.14 5.02
C LEU A 152 -7.33 10.00 3.56
N ALA A 153 -7.55 11.12 2.86
CA ALA A 153 -8.03 11.10 1.48
C ALA A 153 -7.01 10.47 0.53
N GLU A 154 -5.73 10.85 0.67
CA GLU A 154 -4.63 10.28 -0.12
C GLU A 154 -4.47 8.77 0.11
N ASN A 155 -4.37 8.35 1.38
CA ASN A 155 -4.24 6.93 1.71
C ASN A 155 -5.52 6.13 1.42
N PHE A 156 -6.70 6.75 1.41
CA PHE A 156 -7.93 6.07 1.00
C PHE A 156 -7.94 5.81 -0.51
N SER A 157 -7.48 6.79 -1.30
CA SER A 157 -7.27 6.60 -2.75
C SER A 157 -6.36 5.39 -3.00
N ASP A 158 -5.19 5.36 -2.37
CA ASP A 158 -4.13 4.41 -2.73
C ASP A 158 -4.19 3.07 -1.96
N GLY A 159 -4.72 3.12 -0.75
CA GLY A 159 -4.86 2.00 0.16
C GLY A 159 -6.14 1.20 -0.04
N VAL A 160 -7.18 1.79 -0.65
CA VAL A 160 -8.53 1.18 -0.73
C VAL A 160 -9.11 1.28 -2.13
N VAL A 161 -9.31 2.48 -2.66
CA VAL A 161 -10.05 2.70 -3.92
C VAL A 161 -9.31 2.11 -5.10
N ALA A 162 -8.05 2.49 -5.30
CA ALA A 162 -7.27 2.04 -6.44
C ALA A 162 -6.99 0.52 -6.42
N PRO A 163 -6.61 -0.12 -5.29
CA PRO A 163 -6.50 -1.58 -5.21
C PRO A 163 -7.79 -2.30 -5.62
N ILE A 164 -8.95 -1.84 -5.13
CA ILE A 164 -10.27 -2.40 -5.48
C ILE A 164 -10.55 -2.20 -6.98
N LEU A 165 -10.30 -1.01 -7.51
CA LEU A 165 -10.54 -0.69 -8.91
C LEU A 165 -9.72 -1.58 -9.83
N TRP A 166 -8.41 -1.70 -9.60
CA TRP A 166 -7.53 -2.51 -10.45
C TRP A 166 -7.82 -4.01 -10.32
N TYR A 167 -8.25 -4.47 -9.14
CA TYR A 167 -8.75 -5.82 -8.97
C TYR A 167 -10.07 -6.07 -9.72
N LEU A 168 -11.00 -5.11 -9.76
CA LEU A 168 -12.25 -5.26 -10.52
C LEU A 168 -12.02 -5.35 -12.02
N ILE A 169 -11.02 -4.64 -12.55
CA ILE A 169 -10.75 -4.59 -14.00
C ILE A 169 -9.93 -5.81 -14.44
N PHE A 170 -8.88 -6.18 -13.68
CA PHE A 170 -7.90 -7.19 -14.11
C PHE A 170 -7.67 -8.33 -13.10
N GLY A 171 -8.48 -8.44 -12.05
CA GLY A 171 -8.32 -9.46 -11.02
C GLY A 171 -7.03 -9.32 -10.21
N ILE A 172 -6.50 -10.45 -9.73
CA ILE A 172 -5.24 -10.50 -8.97
C ILE A 172 -4.07 -9.84 -9.72
N PRO A 173 -3.87 -10.05 -11.04
CA PRO A 173 -2.83 -9.33 -11.79
C PRO A 173 -2.90 -7.80 -11.63
N GLY A 174 -4.09 -7.21 -11.77
CA GLY A 174 -4.27 -5.76 -11.64
C GLY A 174 -3.93 -5.26 -10.24
N LEU A 175 -4.41 -5.97 -9.22
CA LEU A 175 -4.13 -5.65 -7.82
C LEU A 175 -2.63 -5.62 -7.52
N LEU A 176 -1.89 -6.65 -7.95
CA LEU A 176 -0.47 -6.77 -7.68
C LEU A 176 0.36 -5.75 -8.46
N ILE A 177 0.02 -5.51 -9.73
CA ILE A 177 0.67 -4.45 -10.52
C ILE A 177 0.51 -3.11 -9.82
N TYR A 178 -0.73 -2.74 -9.47
CA TYR A 178 -0.99 -1.47 -8.83
C TYR A 178 -0.21 -1.32 -7.51
N LYS A 179 -0.29 -2.33 -6.63
CA LYS A 179 0.40 -2.26 -5.33
C LYS A 179 1.91 -2.22 -5.47
N LEU A 180 2.48 -2.96 -6.41
CA LEU A 180 3.92 -2.94 -6.64
C LEU A 180 4.38 -1.57 -7.14
N ILE A 181 3.66 -0.97 -8.10
CA ILE A 181 3.98 0.35 -8.64
C ILE A 181 3.76 1.46 -7.60
N ASN A 182 2.67 1.44 -6.85
CA ASN A 182 2.42 2.42 -5.78
C ASN A 182 3.48 2.32 -4.67
N THR A 183 3.93 1.10 -4.33
CA THR A 183 5.05 0.90 -3.39
C THR A 183 6.36 1.46 -3.97
N ALA A 184 6.63 1.25 -5.26
CA ALA A 184 7.81 1.80 -5.91
C ALA A 184 7.79 3.34 -5.93
N ASP A 185 6.65 3.94 -6.23
CA ASP A 185 6.48 5.39 -6.21
C ASP A 185 6.78 5.98 -4.83
N SER A 186 6.26 5.38 -3.76
CA SER A 186 6.55 5.84 -2.38
C SER A 186 8.01 5.67 -1.96
N MET A 187 8.75 4.72 -2.54
CA MET A 187 10.14 4.43 -2.15
C MET A 187 11.18 5.17 -2.99
N ILE A 188 10.95 5.28 -4.29
CA ILE A 188 11.92 5.80 -5.26
C ILE A 188 11.36 6.89 -6.20
N GLY A 189 10.11 7.33 -6.00
CA GLY A 189 9.49 8.42 -6.77
C GLY A 189 9.95 9.82 -6.39
N HIS A 190 10.67 9.97 -5.28
CA HIS A 190 11.19 11.26 -4.81
C HIS A 190 12.64 11.47 -5.20
N LYS A 191 12.96 12.70 -5.65
CA LYS A 191 14.35 13.10 -5.89
C LYS A 191 15.12 13.08 -4.58
N ASN A 192 16.17 12.29 -4.56
CA ASN A 192 17.14 12.26 -3.48
C ASN A 192 18.52 12.65 -4.04
N SER A 193 19.53 12.66 -3.18
CA SER A 193 20.88 13.07 -3.53
C SER A 193 21.69 12.00 -4.29
N LYS A 194 21.10 10.83 -4.61
CA LYS A 194 21.75 9.80 -5.44
C LYS A 194 21.78 10.19 -6.93
#